data_AF-A0A849Q4W6-F1
#
_entry.id   AF-A0A849Q4W6-F1
#
_cell.length_a   1.000
_cell.length_b   1.000
_cell.length_c   1.000
_cell.angle_alpha   90.00
_cell.angle_beta   90.00
_cell.angle_gamma   90.00
#
_symmetry.space_group_name_H-M   'P 1'
#
loop_
_entity.id
_entity.type
_entity.pdbx_description
1 polymer ?
#
loop_
_entity_poly.entity_id
_entity_poly.type
_entity_poly.pdbx_seq_one_letter_code
_entity_poly.pdbx_strand_id
1 'polypeptide(L)'
;MRGNTTIKDAIMITDFTYYCYRCGGKNSLDVEIPNAPDCHHQEITCSSCGDSTRVLLAGCPDCEKYVYWINDLNIPNLVNGFAKYMVHSMQTMIDRAAQQGARISIDTPEKYPIKATCPCGARFAVELIIPDLD
;
A
#
# COMPACT_ATOMS: atom_id res chain seq x y z
N MET A 1 -13.39 -33.56 7.70
CA MET A 1 -14.28 -32.50 7.17
C MET A 1 -14.14 -31.29 8.11
N ARG A 2 -13.34 -30.29 7.74
CA ARG A 2 -13.28 -29.00 8.46
C ARG A 2 -13.80 -27.94 7.49
N GLY A 3 -14.83 -27.23 7.93
CA GLY A 3 -15.73 -26.45 7.11
C GLY A 3 -15.09 -25.25 6.43
N ASN A 4 -15.67 -24.91 5.29
CA ASN A 4 -15.51 -23.65 4.56
C ASN A 4 -15.47 -22.46 5.52
N THR A 5 -14.35 -21.73 5.53
CA THR A 5 -14.33 -20.35 6.00
C THR A 5 -14.30 -19.48 4.75
N THR A 6 -15.47 -19.06 4.28
CA THR A 6 -15.61 -18.03 3.26
C THR A 6 -15.21 -16.72 3.95
N ILE A 7 -13.93 -16.35 3.89
CA ILE A 7 -13.46 -15.06 4.40
C ILE A 7 -14.01 -14.00 3.44
N LYS A 8 -14.94 -13.19 3.95
CA LYS A 8 -15.71 -12.17 3.22
C LYS A 8 -14.77 -11.21 2.47
N ASP A 9 -15.14 -10.88 1.24
CA ASP A 9 -14.34 -10.08 0.30
C ASP A 9 -14.07 -8.63 0.75
N ALA A 10 -14.84 -8.11 1.72
CA ALA A 10 -14.59 -6.82 2.36
C ALA A 10 -15.14 -6.79 3.79
N ILE A 11 -14.52 -5.97 4.65
CA ILE A 11 -14.98 -5.68 6.01
C ILE A 11 -15.46 -4.23 6.03
N MET A 12 -16.71 -4.01 6.40
CA MET A 12 -17.21 -2.69 6.74
C MET A 12 -16.63 -2.28 8.09
N ILE A 13 -15.81 -1.24 8.12
CA ILE A 13 -15.32 -0.67 9.37
C ILE A 13 -16.08 0.60 9.64
N THR A 14 -16.90 0.56 10.69
CA THR A 14 -17.87 1.61 11.05
C THR A 14 -17.29 2.65 12.02
N ASP A 15 -15.96 2.71 12.16
CA ASP A 15 -15.32 3.63 13.11
C ASP A 15 -13.82 3.90 12.83
N PHE A 16 -13.40 4.01 11.56
CA PHE A 16 -12.01 4.39 11.27
C PHE A 16 -11.70 5.74 11.92
N THR A 17 -10.87 5.69 12.97
CA THR A 17 -10.49 6.86 13.75
C THR A 17 -9.07 7.28 13.40
N TYR A 18 -8.95 8.51 12.91
CA TYR A 18 -7.68 9.14 12.56
C TYR A 18 -7.50 10.46 13.31
N TYR A 19 -6.34 10.62 13.94
CA TYR A 19 -5.94 11.86 14.57
C TYR A 19 -5.06 12.66 13.61
N CYS A 20 -5.51 13.86 13.26
CA CYS A 20 -4.80 14.74 12.33
C CYS A 20 -3.37 14.99 12.81
N TYR A 21 -2.36 14.64 12.00
CA TYR A 21 -0.96 14.81 12.38
C TYR A 21 -0.58 16.28 12.58
N ARG A 22 -1.33 17.22 11.97
CA ARG A 22 -1.05 18.65 12.01
C ARG A 22 -1.61 19.35 13.25
N CYS A 23 -2.84 19.05 13.64
CA CYS A 23 -3.53 19.75 14.75
C CYS A 23 -4.00 18.82 15.89
N GLY A 24 -3.85 17.50 15.76
CA GLY A 24 -4.32 16.52 16.75
C GLY A 24 -5.84 16.28 16.73
N GLY A 25 -6.60 16.98 15.86
CA GLY A 25 -8.05 16.83 15.76
C GLY A 25 -8.46 15.39 15.42
N LYS A 26 -9.44 14.85 16.15
CA LYS A 26 -10.00 13.51 15.90
C LYS A 26 -10.95 13.55 14.70
N ASN A 27 -10.77 12.64 13.77
CA ASN A 27 -11.65 12.41 12.63
C ASN A 27 -12.13 10.96 12.69
N SER A 28 -13.43 10.77 12.46
CA SER A 28 -14.06 9.46 12.41
C SER A 28 -14.83 9.35 11.10
N LEU A 29 -14.61 8.24 10.39
CA LEU A 29 -15.20 7.99 9.08
C LEU A 29 -15.66 6.54 9.01
N ASP A 30 -16.80 6.34 8.35
CA ASP A 30 -17.24 5.01 7.93
C ASP A 30 -16.57 4.68 6.60
N VAL A 31 -15.83 3.58 6.55
CA VAL A 31 -15.06 3.18 5.37
C VAL A 31 -15.23 1.68 5.14
N GLU A 32 -15.55 1.32 3.90
CA GLU A 32 -15.50 -0.07 3.46
C GLU A 32 -14.05 -0.43 3.12
N ILE A 33 -13.49 -1.42 3.81
CA ILE A 33 -12.08 -1.78 3.68
C ILE A 33 -12.00 -3.23 3.18
N PRO A 34 -11.38 -3.49 2.01
CA PRO A 34 -11.20 -4.85 1.54
C PRO A 34 -10.20 -5.58 2.43
N ASN A 35 -10.30 -6.92 2.48
CA ASN A 35 -9.29 -7.73 3.14
C ASN A 35 -8.02 -7.79 2.28
N ALA A 36 -6.86 -7.86 2.94
CA ALA A 36 -5.60 -8.11 2.25
C ALA A 36 -5.69 -9.42 1.43
N PRO A 37 -5.11 -9.48 0.22
CA PRO A 37 -4.07 -8.59 -0.31
C PRO A 37 -4.54 -7.23 -0.85
N ASP A 38 -5.84 -7.03 -1.03
CA ASP A 38 -6.37 -5.78 -1.56
C ASP A 38 -6.33 -4.65 -0.54
N CYS A 39 -6.37 -3.40 -1.02
CA CYS A 39 -6.39 -2.20 -0.19
C CYS A 39 -7.30 -1.11 -0.74
N HIS A 40 -7.79 -0.26 0.16
CA HIS A 40 -8.57 0.92 -0.16
C HIS A 40 -7.72 2.19 0.01
N HIS A 41 -7.82 3.10 -0.97
CA HIS A 41 -7.20 4.42 -0.92
C HIS A 41 -8.26 5.48 -0.64
N GLN A 42 -8.01 6.35 0.35
CA GLN A 42 -8.93 7.43 0.67
C GLN A 42 -8.18 8.70 1.05
N GLU A 43 -8.74 9.86 0.73
CA GLU A 43 -8.31 11.14 1.29
C GLU A 43 -9.23 11.53 2.45
N ILE A 44 -8.61 11.92 3.56
CA ILE A 44 -9.28 12.29 4.80
C ILE A 44 -8.97 13.75 5.09
N THR A 45 -10.01 14.59 5.07
CA THR A 45 -9.90 16.00 5.42
C THR A 45 -10.20 16.22 6.89
N CYS A 46 -9.28 16.86 7.61
CA CYS A 46 -9.45 17.18 9.01
C CYS A 46 -10.55 18.23 9.20
N SER A 47 -11.60 17.89 9.94
CA SER A 47 -12.70 18.80 10.26
C SER A 47 -12.28 20.02 11.09
N SER A 48 -11.18 19.92 11.83
CA SER A 48 -10.70 20.97 12.74
C SER A 48 -9.82 22.03 12.07
N CYS A 49 -8.95 21.64 11.13
CA CYS A 49 -7.98 22.55 10.50
C CYS A 49 -8.01 22.58 8.96
N GLY A 50 -8.84 21.74 8.34
CA GLY A 50 -8.96 21.64 6.89
C GLY A 50 -7.80 20.94 6.18
N ASP A 51 -6.80 20.45 6.91
CA ASP A 51 -5.67 19.71 6.35
C ASP A 51 -6.12 18.34 5.83
N SER A 52 -5.70 17.97 4.62
CA SER A 52 -6.01 16.67 4.00
C SER A 52 -4.85 15.70 4.16
N THR A 53 -5.17 14.46 4.48
CA THR A 53 -4.23 13.34 4.61
C THR A 53 -4.71 12.19 3.76
N ARG A 54 -3.85 11.64 2.90
CA ARG A 54 -4.19 10.41 2.17
C ARG A 54 -3.84 9.21 3.02
N VAL A 55 -4.67 8.19 2.98
CA VAL A 55 -4.46 6.94 3.71
C VAL A 55 -4.64 5.75 2.78
N LEU A 56 -3.93 4.68 3.12
CA LEU A 56 -4.11 3.36 2.55
C LEU A 56 -4.59 2.44 3.66
N LEU A 57 -5.69 1.72 3.45
CA LEU A 57 -6.29 0.84 4.44
C LEU A 57 -6.41 -0.58 3.90
N ALA A 58 -6.14 -1.57 4.75
CA ALA A 58 -6.36 -2.98 4.44
C ALA A 58 -6.89 -3.74 5.66
N GLY A 59 -7.92 -4.54 5.45
CA GLY A 59 -8.49 -5.45 6.44
C GLY A 59 -7.58 -6.66 6.66
N CYS A 60 -7.54 -7.16 7.89
CA CYS A 60 -6.85 -8.40 8.19
C CYS A 60 -7.69 -9.59 7.70
N PRO A 61 -7.14 -10.50 6.89
CA PRO A 61 -7.90 -11.66 6.43
C PRO A 61 -8.30 -12.59 7.60
N ASP A 62 -7.56 -12.58 8.71
CA ASP A 62 -7.76 -13.51 9.83
C ASP A 62 -8.65 -12.94 10.96
N CYS A 63 -9.03 -11.65 10.92
CA CYS A 63 -9.88 -11.05 11.95
C CYS A 63 -10.52 -9.72 11.52
N GLU A 64 -11.41 -9.16 12.33
CA GLU A 64 -12.12 -7.91 12.01
C GLU A 64 -11.30 -6.62 12.20
N LYS A 65 -9.97 -6.74 12.40
CA LYS A 65 -9.08 -5.58 12.55
C LYS A 65 -8.50 -5.16 11.20
N TYR A 66 -7.93 -3.98 11.16
CA TYR A 66 -7.30 -3.42 9.98
C TYR A 66 -5.92 -2.85 10.30
N VAL A 67 -5.18 -2.55 9.24
CA VAL A 67 -3.96 -1.76 9.27
C VAL A 67 -4.14 -0.58 8.32
N TYR A 68 -3.47 0.52 8.60
CA TYR A 68 -3.46 1.67 7.70
C TYR A 68 -2.09 2.32 7.65
N TRP A 69 -1.81 2.98 6.54
CA TRP A 69 -0.61 3.77 6.33
C TRP A 69 -0.99 5.19 5.92
N ILE A 70 -0.26 6.15 6.45
CA ILE A 70 -0.34 7.53 5.99
C ILE A 70 0.42 7.63 4.66
N ASN A 71 -0.28 8.12 3.66
CA ASN A 71 0.20 8.36 2.31
C ASN A 71 0.46 9.87 2.08
N ASP A 72 1.12 10.52 3.05
CA ASP A 72 1.49 11.95 3.01
C ASP A 72 2.84 12.21 2.35
N LEU A 73 3.68 11.18 2.24
CA LEU A 73 4.85 11.29 1.41
C LEU A 73 4.34 11.40 -0.01
N ASN A 74 4.68 12.52 -0.65
CA ASN A 74 4.64 12.75 -2.08
C ASN A 74 5.07 11.47 -2.81
N ILE A 75 4.16 10.52 -3.02
CA ILE A 75 4.37 9.24 -3.70
C ILE A 75 5.08 9.46 -5.03
N PRO A 76 4.85 10.58 -5.77
CA PRO A 76 5.69 10.94 -6.90
C PRO A 76 7.19 10.91 -6.61
N ASN A 77 7.68 11.39 -5.47
CA ASN A 77 9.11 11.35 -5.12
C ASN A 77 9.59 9.95 -4.70
N LEU A 78 8.73 9.14 -4.08
CA LEU A 78 9.08 7.77 -3.68
C LEU A 78 9.09 6.84 -4.92
N VAL A 79 8.11 7.01 -5.81
CA VAL A 79 8.03 6.37 -7.13
C VAL A 79 9.15 6.85 -8.04
N ASN A 80 9.46 8.15 -8.08
CA ASN A 80 10.57 8.69 -8.87
C ASN A 80 11.92 8.28 -8.27
N GLY A 81 12.05 8.16 -6.95
CA GLY A 81 13.21 7.60 -6.28
C GLY A 81 13.41 6.11 -6.59
N PHE A 82 12.33 5.34 -6.56
CA PHE A 82 12.32 3.93 -6.94
C PHE A 82 12.61 3.74 -8.43
N ALA A 83 11.99 4.55 -9.31
CA ALA A 83 12.25 4.54 -10.75
C ALA A 83 13.70 4.93 -11.07
N LYS A 84 14.27 5.94 -10.40
CA LYS A 84 15.69 6.29 -10.53
C LYS A 84 16.61 5.17 -10.05
N TYR A 85 16.28 4.52 -8.93
CA TYR A 85 17.02 3.37 -8.44
C TYR A 85 16.97 2.18 -9.41
N MET A 86 15.80 1.89 -9.96
CA MET A 86 15.57 0.86 -10.98
C MET A 86 16.37 1.18 -12.25
N VAL A 87 16.21 2.37 -12.83
CA VAL A 87 16.96 2.80 -14.04
C VAL A 87 18.46 2.77 -13.81
N HIS A 88 18.96 3.24 -12.66
CA HIS A 88 20.40 3.22 -12.36
C HIS A 88 20.97 1.80 -12.19
N SER A 89 20.21 0.93 -11.51
CA SER A 89 20.59 -0.48 -11.35
C SER A 89 20.52 -1.23 -12.67
N MET A 90 19.51 -0.95 -13.50
CA MET A 90 19.34 -1.52 -14.84
C MET A 90 20.42 -1.03 -15.81
N GLN A 91 20.75 0.27 -15.82
CA GLN A 91 21.80 0.82 -16.67
C GLN A 91 23.17 0.20 -16.36
N THR A 92 23.50 0.03 -15.08
CA THR A 92 24.77 -0.61 -14.67
C THR A 92 24.86 -2.07 -15.12
N MET A 93 23.74 -2.80 -15.13
CA MET A 93 23.69 -4.18 -15.63
C MET A 93 23.73 -4.23 -17.17
N ILE A 94 23.01 -3.32 -17.84
CA ILE A 94 22.99 -3.19 -19.31
C ILE A 94 24.38 -2.83 -19.82
N ASP A 95 25.06 -1.86 -19.21
CA ASP A 95 26.41 -1.45 -19.62
C ASP A 95 27.43 -2.60 -19.48
N ARG A 96 27.30 -3.42 -18.42
CA ARG A 96 28.15 -4.60 -18.22
C ARG A 96 27.82 -5.74 -19.18
N ALA A 97 26.56 -5.95 -19.53
CA ALA A 97 26.14 -6.99 -20.47
C ALA A 97 26.37 -6.60 -21.94
N ALA A 98 26.25 -5.32 -22.29
CA ALA A 98 26.58 -4.79 -23.60
C ALA A 98 28.08 -4.96 -23.90
N GLN A 99 28.95 -4.80 -22.90
CA GLN A 99 30.38 -5.14 -23.00
C GLN A 99 30.65 -6.62 -23.26
N GLN A 100 29.68 -7.50 -22.99
CA GLN A 100 29.80 -8.96 -23.12
C GLN A 100 28.90 -9.56 -24.20
N GLY A 101 28.20 -8.73 -24.99
CA GLY A 101 27.32 -9.17 -26.08
C GLY A 101 26.04 -9.90 -25.63
N ALA A 102 25.63 -9.78 -24.36
CA ALA A 102 24.47 -10.48 -23.82
C ALA A 102 23.17 -9.67 -23.97
N ARG A 103 22.05 -10.36 -24.27
CA ARG A 103 20.69 -9.80 -24.19
C ARG A 103 20.17 -9.97 -22.77
N ILE A 104 19.79 -8.87 -22.12
CA ILE A 104 19.11 -8.89 -20.83
C ILE A 104 17.60 -8.72 -21.07
N SER A 105 16.81 -9.62 -20.50
CA SER A 105 15.37 -9.43 -20.24
C SER A 105 15.24 -8.98 -18.79
N ILE A 106 14.47 -7.92 -18.54
CA ILE A 106 14.24 -7.38 -17.20
C ILE A 106 12.76 -7.59 -16.89
N ASP A 107 12.51 -8.45 -15.90
CA ASP A 107 11.17 -8.70 -15.39
C ASP A 107 10.85 -7.62 -14.35
N THR A 108 9.92 -6.74 -14.65
CA THR A 108 9.43 -5.71 -13.73
C THR A 108 8.11 -6.19 -13.11
N PRO A 109 8.05 -6.43 -11.79
CA PRO A 109 6.85 -6.95 -11.17
C PRO A 109 5.70 -5.94 -11.25
N GLU A 110 4.48 -6.41 -11.56
CA GLU A 110 3.27 -5.57 -11.64
C GLU A 110 2.79 -5.08 -10.26
N LYS A 111 3.21 -5.76 -9.18
CA LYS A 111 2.75 -5.48 -7.81
C LYS A 111 3.90 -5.43 -6.81
N TYR A 112 3.79 -4.57 -5.83
CA TYR A 112 4.72 -4.43 -4.70
C TYR A 112 4.04 -4.85 -3.38
N PRO A 113 4.48 -5.94 -2.72
CA PRO A 113 3.87 -6.39 -1.47
C PRO A 113 4.42 -5.62 -0.26
N ILE A 114 3.52 -4.97 0.49
CA ILE A 114 3.81 -4.41 1.81
C ILE A 114 3.50 -5.47 2.87
N LYS A 115 4.51 -5.90 3.60
CA LYS A 115 4.33 -6.83 4.73
C LYS A 115 3.73 -6.10 5.92
N ALA A 116 2.60 -6.59 6.40
CA ALA A 116 1.89 -6.05 7.56
C ALA A 116 1.79 -7.10 8.67
N THR A 117 1.77 -6.62 9.92
CA THR A 117 1.42 -7.43 11.08
C THR A 117 0.17 -6.85 11.71
N CYS A 118 -0.90 -7.63 11.75
CA CYS A 118 -2.15 -7.26 12.39
C CYS A 118 -1.96 -7.13 13.90
N PRO A 119 -2.72 -6.25 14.59
CA PRO A 119 -2.80 -6.28 16.05
C PRO A 119 -3.35 -7.59 16.65
N CYS A 120 -3.89 -8.53 15.85
CA CYS A 120 -4.21 -9.89 16.31
C CYS A 120 -3.01 -10.85 16.27
N GLY A 121 -1.88 -10.45 15.70
CA GLY A 121 -0.68 -11.28 15.52
C GLY A 121 -0.53 -11.92 14.13
N ALA A 122 -1.58 -11.92 13.32
CA ALA A 122 -1.53 -12.38 11.93
C ALA A 122 -0.54 -11.56 11.09
N ARG A 123 0.13 -12.23 10.15
CA ARG A 123 1.06 -11.60 9.20
C ARG A 123 0.53 -11.81 7.79
N PHE A 124 0.39 -10.72 7.05
CA PHE A 124 -0.13 -10.75 5.68
C PHE A 124 0.61 -9.74 4.81
N ALA A 125 0.39 -9.80 3.49
CA ALA A 125 0.90 -8.84 2.54
C ALA A 125 -0.25 -8.06 1.93
N VAL A 126 -0.07 -6.75 1.79
CA VAL A 126 -0.95 -5.87 1.01
C VAL A 126 -0.26 -5.61 -0.33
N GLU A 127 -0.95 -5.83 -1.44
CA GLU A 127 -0.38 -5.71 -2.77
C GLU A 127 -0.68 -4.32 -3.36
N LEU A 128 0.35 -3.52 -3.56
CA LEU A 128 0.23 -2.27 -4.30
C LEU A 128 0.44 -2.51 -5.79
N ILE A 129 -0.46 -2.01 -6.63
CA ILE A 129 -0.26 -2.00 -8.08
C ILE A 129 0.83 -0.99 -8.40
N ILE A 130 1.85 -1.40 -9.16
CA ILE A 130 2.87 -0.49 -9.69
C ILE A 130 2.27 0.14 -10.95
N PRO A 131 2.06 1.47 -10.99
CA PRO A 131 1.51 2.12 -12.16
C PRO A 131 2.48 1.98 -13.33
N ASP A 132 1.95 1.66 -14.51
CA ASP A 132 2.72 1.65 -15.74
C ASP A 132 3.20 3.06 -16.09
N LEU A 133 4.41 3.17 -16.64
CA LEU A 133 5.03 4.44 -17.03
C LEU A 133 4.76 4.70 -18.51
N ASP A 134 3.49 4.80 -18.89
CA ASP A 134 3.07 5.31 -20.21
C ASP A 134 2.86 6.83 -20.20
#